data_AF-W7VS52-F1
#
_entry.id   AF-W7VS52-F1
#
_cell.length_a   1.000
_cell.length_b   1.000
_cell.length_c   1.000
_cell.angle_alpha   90.00
_cell.angle_beta   90.00
_cell.angle_gamma   90.00
#
_symmetry.space_group_name_H-M   'P 1'
#
loop_
_entity.id
_entity.type
_entity.pdbx_description
1 polymer ?
#
loop_
_entity_poly.entity_id
_entity_poly.type
_entity_poly.pdbx_seq_one_letter_code
_entity_poly.pdbx_strand_id
1 'polypeptide(L)'
;MGHVRLGVLPRTKAWKEVVELIAAGADVSQIANATITAAEKAFSFVMDDVGYTEAVWLMTQMAIAAKKPDIHQHLAAAGIHLPADPSLIDVTTAITEALDRRVEGNGQRSDLGGLANRAIVGAVNDVLAPKLQSLFSSDPDTMRAALADLGKPKEFGDFSRRFFARLANEGLQYFLSKVVNTQLGDGMRFATMNQSAQFNAALETHTREASVIVEKFSSEWFSKHRFHEGGDISRKSSDGFAGYALKKMKDELKAGARSDAR
;
A
#
# COMPACT_ATOMS: atom_id res chain seq x y z
N MET A 1 22.25 2.73 8.67
CA MET A 1 21.46 1.47 8.59
C MET A 1 20.33 1.60 9.59
N GLY A 2 19.32 2.40 9.25
CA GLY A 2 18.24 2.79 10.15
C GLY A 2 17.04 1.89 9.92
N HIS A 3 16.74 1.00 10.86
CA HIS A 3 15.44 0.34 10.87
C HIS A 3 14.38 1.40 11.11
N VAL A 4 13.37 1.48 10.25
CA VAL A 4 12.24 2.40 10.42
C VAL A 4 11.37 1.86 11.56
N ARG A 5 11.77 2.15 12.80
CA ARG A 5 10.93 2.01 13.99
C ARG A 5 10.11 3.28 14.07
N LEU A 6 8.87 3.23 13.62
CA LEU A 6 7.98 4.37 13.70
C LEU A 6 7.46 4.49 15.15
N GLY A 7 8.34 4.64 16.15
CA GLY A 7 7.99 4.61 17.58
C GLY A 7 7.06 5.74 18.07
N VAL A 8 7.16 6.13 19.35
CA VAL A 8 6.34 7.24 19.92
C VAL A 8 6.43 8.49 19.04
N LEU A 9 5.31 9.21 18.85
CA LEU A 9 5.30 10.42 18.04
C LEU A 9 6.40 11.39 18.51
N PRO A 10 7.29 11.85 17.61
CA PRO A 10 8.28 12.85 17.96
C PRO A 10 7.60 14.10 18.54
N ARG A 11 8.09 14.64 19.65
CA ARG A 11 7.57 15.88 20.28
C ARG A 11 7.95 17.16 19.49
N THR A 12 7.88 17.10 18.17
CA THR A 12 8.23 18.23 17.29
C THR A 12 7.03 19.17 17.14
N LYS A 13 7.29 20.40 16.68
CA LYS A 13 6.24 21.38 16.38
C LYS A 13 5.20 20.83 15.39
N ALA A 14 5.65 20.14 14.34
CA ALA A 14 4.76 19.56 13.32
C ALA A 14 3.78 18.52 13.89
N TRP A 15 4.22 17.68 14.83
CA TRP A 15 3.32 16.70 15.47
C TRP A 15 2.35 17.36 16.45
N LYS A 16 2.74 18.47 17.11
CA LYS A 16 1.82 19.25 17.92
C LYS A 16 0.72 19.88 17.07
N GLU A 17 1.08 20.41 15.90
CA GLU A 17 0.12 20.97 14.94
C GLU A 17 -0.91 19.94 14.46
N VAL A 18 -0.48 18.69 14.20
CA VAL A 18 -1.42 17.58 13.90
C VAL A 18 -2.42 17.36 15.04
N VAL A 19 -1.94 17.35 16.29
CA VAL A 19 -2.81 17.17 17.47
C VAL A 19 -3.79 18.34 17.61
N GLU A 20 -3.33 19.57 17.41
CA GLU A 20 -4.15 20.77 17.47
C GLU A 20 -5.24 20.78 16.38
N LEU A 21 -4.91 20.38 15.15
CA LEU A 21 -5.87 20.25 14.06
C LEU A 21 -6.96 19.21 14.37
N ILE A 22 -6.59 18.06 14.93
CA ILE A 22 -7.55 17.05 15.37
C ILE A 22 -8.45 17.63 16.47
N ALA A 23 -7.87 18.24 17.50
CA ALA A 23 -8.62 18.82 18.61
C ALA A 23 -9.58 19.94 18.17
N ALA A 24 -9.16 20.77 17.21
CA ALA A 24 -9.96 21.85 16.63
C ALA A 24 -11.06 21.38 15.67
N GLY A 25 -11.10 20.08 15.35
CA GLY A 25 -12.08 19.53 14.42
C GLY A 25 -11.85 19.89 12.96
N ALA A 26 -10.59 20.06 12.58
CA ALA A 26 -10.18 20.28 11.19
C ALA A 26 -10.66 19.16 10.26
N ASP A 27 -10.74 19.49 8.97
CA ASP A 27 -11.13 18.52 7.94
C ASP A 27 -10.07 17.42 7.77
N VAL A 28 -10.51 16.26 7.29
CA VAL A 28 -9.66 15.08 7.06
C VAL A 28 -8.50 15.39 6.12
N SER A 29 -8.73 16.18 5.07
CA SER A 29 -7.68 16.59 4.14
C SER A 29 -6.57 17.38 4.83
N GLN A 30 -6.96 18.32 5.72
CA GLN A 30 -6.03 19.14 6.50
C GLN A 30 -5.21 18.27 7.47
N ILE A 31 -5.87 17.35 8.19
CA ILE A 31 -5.21 16.44 9.12
C ILE A 31 -4.28 15.48 8.37
N ALA A 32 -4.69 14.93 7.23
CA ALA A 32 -3.87 14.05 6.40
C ALA A 32 -2.62 14.77 5.90
N ASN A 33 -2.76 15.99 5.36
CA ASN A 33 -1.62 16.79 4.88
C ASN A 33 -0.66 17.19 5.99
N ALA A 34 -1.18 17.62 7.15
CA ALA A 34 -0.35 17.92 8.32
C ALA A 34 0.39 16.66 8.80
N THR A 35 -0.27 15.51 8.82
CA THR A 35 0.33 14.22 9.22
C THR A 35 1.44 13.81 8.26
N ILE A 36 1.21 13.92 6.94
CA ILE A 36 2.22 13.59 5.92
C ILE A 36 3.42 14.54 5.99
N THR A 37 3.17 15.82 6.22
CA THR A 37 4.21 16.83 6.37
C THR A 37 5.03 16.57 7.64
N ALA A 38 4.38 16.23 8.75
CA ALA A 38 5.04 15.85 9.99
C ALA A 38 5.85 14.54 9.86
N ALA A 39 5.33 13.59 9.07
CA ALA A 39 5.97 12.31 8.78
C ALA A 39 6.98 12.35 7.62
N GLU A 40 7.22 13.51 6.99
CA GLU A 40 8.04 13.59 5.76
C GLU A 40 9.45 13.03 5.94
N LYS A 41 10.06 13.24 7.11
CA LYS A 41 11.35 12.62 7.47
C LYS A 41 11.26 11.12 7.72
N ALA A 42 10.12 10.60 8.17
CA ALA A 42 9.91 9.15 8.26
C ALA A 42 9.80 8.54 6.85
N PHE A 43 9.13 9.25 5.94
CA PHE A 43 8.99 8.83 4.54
C PHE A 43 10.30 8.90 3.74
N SER A 44 11.30 9.70 4.13
CA SER A 44 12.58 9.76 3.41
C SER A 44 13.42 8.48 3.50
N PHE A 45 13.16 7.63 4.51
CA PHE A 45 13.86 6.34 4.69
C PHE A 45 13.02 5.15 4.22
N VAL A 46 11.85 5.37 3.63
CA VAL A 46 10.97 4.29 3.16
C VAL A 46 11.66 3.41 2.12
N MET A 47 12.48 3.98 1.26
CA MET A 47 13.23 3.21 0.27
C MET A 47 14.34 2.34 0.87
N ASP A 48 14.77 2.62 2.10
CA ASP A 48 15.71 1.77 2.84
C ASP A 48 15.02 0.60 3.54
N ASP A 49 13.68 0.57 3.55
CA ASP A 49 12.89 -0.47 4.19
C ASP A 49 12.72 -1.69 3.27
N VAL A 50 13.29 -2.81 3.70
CA VAL A 50 13.23 -4.07 2.94
C VAL A 50 11.81 -4.58 2.80
N GLY A 51 10.95 -4.45 3.82
CA GLY A 51 9.57 -4.92 3.74
C GLY A 51 8.75 -4.15 2.71
N TYR A 52 8.91 -2.82 2.67
CA TYR A 52 8.27 -1.97 1.66
C TYR A 52 8.75 -2.26 0.24
N THR A 53 10.07 -2.28 0.02
CA THR A 53 10.62 -2.53 -1.32
C THR A 53 10.31 -3.95 -1.80
N GLU A 54 10.26 -4.93 -0.89
CA GLU A 54 9.85 -6.29 -1.22
C GLU A 54 8.37 -6.39 -1.59
N ALA A 55 7.47 -5.69 -0.89
CA ALA A 55 6.06 -5.67 -1.27
C ALA A 55 5.89 -5.15 -2.72
N VAL A 56 6.53 -4.04 -3.09
CA VAL A 56 6.45 -3.50 -4.46
C VAL A 56 7.10 -4.45 -5.48
N TRP A 57 8.19 -5.11 -5.10
CA TRP A 57 8.80 -6.15 -5.92
C TRP A 57 7.83 -7.30 -6.21
N LEU A 58 7.23 -7.89 -5.17
CA LEU A 58 6.28 -9.00 -5.30
C LEU A 58 5.06 -8.60 -6.14
N MET A 59 4.50 -7.41 -5.92
CA MET A 59 3.42 -6.86 -6.75
C MET A 59 3.81 -6.79 -8.24
N THR A 60 5.04 -6.35 -8.52
CA THR A 60 5.58 -6.30 -9.89
C THR A 60 5.74 -7.71 -10.49
N GLN A 61 6.29 -8.65 -9.72
CA GLN A 61 6.50 -10.04 -10.18
C GLN A 61 5.18 -10.77 -10.43
N MET A 62 4.13 -10.52 -9.64
CA MET A 62 2.80 -11.06 -9.89
C MET A 62 2.26 -10.63 -11.26
N ALA A 63 2.44 -9.36 -11.63
CA ALA A 63 2.01 -8.85 -12.92
C ALA A 63 2.88 -9.34 -14.08
N ILE A 64 4.17 -9.61 -13.86
CA ILE A 64 5.05 -10.19 -14.88
C ILE A 64 4.73 -11.67 -15.11
N ALA A 65 4.49 -12.43 -14.03
CA ALA A 65 4.16 -13.86 -14.09
C ALA A 65 3.02 -14.12 -15.08
N ALA A 66 2.01 -13.26 -15.08
CA ALA A 66 0.88 -13.27 -16.00
C ALA A 66 1.22 -13.23 -17.52
N LYS A 67 2.46 -12.86 -17.86
CA LYS A 67 2.98 -12.83 -19.24
C LYS A 67 4.03 -13.90 -19.53
N LYS A 68 4.29 -14.79 -18.57
CA LYS A 68 5.24 -15.89 -18.72
C LYS A 68 4.54 -17.17 -19.19
N PRO A 69 5.26 -18.07 -19.88
CA PRO A 69 4.73 -19.37 -20.26
C PRO A 69 4.26 -20.20 -19.07
N ASP A 70 4.99 -20.09 -17.95
CA ASP A 70 4.65 -20.74 -16.68
C ASP A 70 4.58 -19.69 -15.56
N ILE A 71 3.34 -19.40 -15.13
CA ILE A 71 3.04 -18.48 -14.03
C ILE A 71 3.62 -19.00 -12.72
N HIS A 72 3.45 -20.29 -12.42
CA HIS A 72 3.87 -20.87 -11.13
C HIS A 72 5.39 -20.88 -11.01
N GLN A 73 6.10 -21.25 -12.07
CA GLN A 73 7.56 -21.23 -12.08
C GLN A 73 8.11 -19.82 -11.84
N HIS A 74 7.55 -18.81 -12.49
CA HIS A 74 8.00 -17.43 -12.31
C HIS A 74 7.69 -16.89 -10.90
N LEU A 75 6.49 -17.16 -10.38
CA LEU A 75 6.12 -16.78 -9.01
C LEU A 75 7.04 -17.46 -7.98
N ALA A 76 7.34 -18.75 -8.15
CA ALA A 76 8.24 -19.49 -7.27
C ALA A 76 9.67 -18.90 -7.29
N ALA A 77 10.18 -18.51 -8.47
CA ALA A 77 11.47 -17.83 -8.59
C ALA A 77 11.50 -16.46 -7.89
N ALA A 78 10.35 -15.79 -7.78
CA ALA A 78 10.16 -14.58 -6.99
C ALA A 78 9.90 -14.85 -5.49
N GLY A 79 9.83 -16.11 -5.06
CA GLY A 79 9.61 -16.53 -3.68
C GLY A 79 8.14 -16.79 -3.30
N ILE A 80 7.20 -16.63 -4.24
CA ILE A 80 5.76 -16.90 -4.07
C ILE A 80 5.47 -18.34 -4.50
N HIS A 81 5.40 -19.25 -3.54
CA HIS A 81 5.17 -20.67 -3.79
C HIS A 81 3.67 -20.97 -3.68
N LEU A 82 3.06 -21.36 -4.80
CA LEU A 82 1.64 -21.70 -4.87
C LEU A 82 1.44 -23.19 -5.15
N PRO A 83 0.42 -23.84 -4.58
CA PRO A 83 0.00 -25.16 -5.02
C PRO A 83 -0.51 -25.13 -6.47
N ALA A 84 -0.73 -26.30 -7.06
CA ALA A 84 -1.17 -26.44 -8.46
C ALA A 84 -2.53 -25.77 -8.74
N ASP A 85 -3.42 -25.80 -7.76
CA ASP A 85 -4.73 -25.13 -7.78
C ASP A 85 -4.85 -24.21 -6.56
N PRO A 86 -4.35 -22.96 -6.65
CA PRO A 86 -4.30 -22.05 -5.52
C PRO A 86 -5.64 -21.37 -5.24
N SER A 87 -6.02 -21.36 -3.96
CA SER A 87 -7.08 -20.48 -3.45
C SER A 87 -6.55 -19.06 -3.20
N LEU A 88 -7.46 -18.11 -2.95
CA LEU A 88 -7.07 -16.75 -2.56
C LEU A 88 -6.26 -16.72 -1.24
N ILE A 89 -6.56 -17.65 -0.33
CA ILE A 89 -5.82 -17.80 0.92
C ILE A 89 -4.40 -18.27 0.64
N ASP A 90 -4.21 -19.21 -0.29
CA ASP A 90 -2.87 -19.66 -0.68
C ASP A 90 -2.04 -18.52 -1.27
N VAL A 91 -2.64 -17.70 -2.12
CA VAL A 91 -1.96 -16.53 -2.73
C VAL A 91 -1.54 -15.51 -1.66
N THR A 92 -2.46 -15.12 -0.77
CA THR A 92 -2.16 -14.13 0.27
C THR A 92 -1.14 -14.65 1.28
N THR A 93 -1.25 -15.92 1.69
CA THR A 93 -0.28 -16.58 2.57
C THR A 93 1.11 -16.63 1.93
N ALA A 94 1.21 -17.06 0.66
CA ALA A 94 2.48 -17.15 -0.03
C ALA A 94 3.20 -15.79 -0.18
N ILE A 95 2.43 -14.70 -0.33
CA ILE A 95 2.97 -13.33 -0.38
C ILE A 95 3.50 -12.90 1.00
N THR A 96 2.72 -13.13 2.06
CA THR A 96 3.15 -12.85 3.44
C THR A 96 4.43 -13.61 3.76
N GLU A 97 4.49 -14.91 3.44
CA GLU A 97 5.69 -15.70 3.67
C GLU A 97 6.89 -15.25 2.83
N ALA A 98 6.67 -14.86 1.57
CA ALA A 98 7.76 -14.36 0.71
C ALA A 98 8.38 -13.09 1.29
N LEU A 99 7.53 -12.18 1.77
CA LEU A 99 7.95 -10.95 2.43
C LEU A 99 8.65 -11.25 3.76
N ASP A 100 8.10 -12.12 4.59
CA ASP A 100 8.69 -12.48 5.89
C ASP A 100 10.07 -13.14 5.71
N ARG A 101 10.22 -14.07 4.77
CA ARG A 101 11.52 -14.67 4.42
C ARG A 101 12.54 -13.60 4.03
N ARG A 102 12.13 -12.61 3.23
CA ARG A 102 13.02 -11.50 2.84
C ARG A 102 13.42 -10.65 4.04
N VAL A 103 12.46 -10.27 4.88
CA VAL A 103 12.66 -9.40 6.05
C VAL A 103 13.53 -10.09 7.11
N GLU A 104 13.26 -11.35 7.42
CA GLU A 104 14.02 -12.16 8.37
C GLU A 104 15.43 -12.44 7.87
N GLY A 105 15.59 -12.80 6.59
CA GLY A 105 16.90 -13.03 5.98
C GLY A 105 17.82 -11.81 5.97
N ASN A 106 17.26 -10.60 6.09
CA ASN A 106 18.01 -9.35 6.21
C ASN A 106 18.10 -8.83 7.65
N GLY A 107 17.41 -9.46 8.62
CA GLY A 107 17.35 -9.01 10.02
C GLY A 107 16.65 -7.65 10.21
N GLN A 108 15.75 -7.26 9.29
CA GLN A 108 15.19 -5.91 9.23
C GLN A 108 13.68 -5.84 9.50
N ARG A 109 13.20 -6.40 10.62
CA ARG A 109 11.79 -6.21 11.02
C ARG A 109 11.51 -4.73 11.31
N SER A 110 10.45 -4.19 10.72
CA SER A 110 10.04 -2.78 10.84
C SER A 110 8.52 -2.63 10.86
N ASP A 111 8.03 -1.55 11.45
CA ASP A 111 6.59 -1.23 11.45
C ASP A 111 6.11 -0.98 10.01
N LEU A 112 6.93 -0.30 9.21
CA LEU A 112 6.65 -0.01 7.81
C LEU A 112 6.57 -1.28 6.96
N GLY A 113 7.43 -2.26 7.17
CA GLY A 113 7.34 -3.56 6.52
C GLY A 113 6.04 -4.30 6.87
N GLY A 114 5.60 -4.19 8.12
CA GLY A 114 4.30 -4.72 8.55
C GLY A 114 3.10 -4.02 7.89
N LEU A 115 3.15 -2.67 7.77
CA LEU A 115 2.17 -1.89 7.02
C LEU A 115 2.14 -2.27 5.54
N ALA A 116 3.32 -2.45 4.93
CA ALA A 116 3.44 -2.86 3.53
C ALA A 116 2.88 -4.26 3.27
N ASN A 117 3.13 -5.22 4.18
CA ASN A 117 2.59 -6.58 4.10
C ASN A 117 1.05 -6.57 4.12
N ARG A 118 0.44 -5.86 5.08
CA ARG A 118 -1.04 -5.75 5.13
C ARG A 118 -1.60 -5.04 3.91
N ALA A 119 -0.95 -3.97 3.44
CA ALA A 119 -1.37 -3.24 2.27
C ALA A 119 -1.36 -4.10 1.00
N ILE A 120 -0.31 -4.92 0.78
CA ILE A 120 -0.25 -5.81 -0.39
C ILE A 120 -1.25 -6.95 -0.30
N VAL A 121 -1.41 -7.59 0.87
CA VAL A 121 -2.42 -8.65 1.07
C VAL A 121 -3.83 -8.10 0.83
N GLY A 122 -4.14 -6.91 1.38
CA GLY A 122 -5.41 -6.23 1.14
C GLY A 122 -5.62 -5.90 -0.34
N ALA A 123 -4.60 -5.38 -1.03
CA ALA A 123 -4.69 -5.06 -2.45
C ALA A 123 -4.86 -6.30 -3.33
N VAL A 124 -4.21 -7.42 -2.99
CA VAL A 124 -4.38 -8.71 -3.68
C VAL A 124 -5.80 -9.23 -3.53
N ASN A 125 -6.34 -9.22 -2.30
CA ASN A 125 -7.74 -9.57 -2.05
C ASN A 125 -8.68 -8.72 -2.89
N ASP A 126 -8.44 -7.41 -2.92
CA ASP A 126 -9.28 -6.46 -3.63
C ASP A 126 -9.30 -6.66 -5.16
N VAL A 127 -8.17 -7.07 -5.76
CA VAL A 127 -8.08 -7.29 -7.22
C VAL A 127 -8.47 -8.70 -7.65
N LEU A 128 -8.24 -9.71 -6.79
CA LEU A 128 -8.52 -11.11 -7.13
C LEU A 128 -9.92 -11.54 -6.68
N ALA A 129 -10.36 -11.22 -5.46
CA ALA A 129 -11.64 -11.72 -4.93
C ALA A 129 -12.84 -11.44 -5.84
N PRO A 130 -13.00 -10.23 -6.45
CA PRO A 130 -14.11 -9.98 -7.36
C PRO A 130 -14.11 -10.87 -8.62
N LYS A 131 -12.94 -11.37 -9.03
CA LYS A 131 -12.77 -12.24 -10.20
C LYS A 131 -13.03 -13.71 -9.89
N LEU A 132 -12.97 -14.07 -8.61
CA LEU A 132 -13.19 -15.43 -8.12
C LEU A 132 -14.64 -15.66 -7.68
N GLN A 133 -15.43 -14.60 -7.53
CA GLN A 133 -16.86 -14.68 -7.26
C GLN A 133 -17.61 -15.15 -8.50
N SER A 134 -17.68 -16.47 -8.69
CA SER A 134 -18.56 -17.11 -9.65
C SER A 134 -19.82 -17.64 -8.95
N LEU A 135 -20.98 -17.53 -9.61
CA LEU A 135 -22.24 -18.13 -9.16
C LEU A 135 -22.27 -19.67 -9.33
N PHE A 136 -21.24 -20.23 -9.97
CA PHE A 136 -21.03 -21.66 -10.16
C PHE A 136 -19.66 -22.04 -9.59
N SER A 137 -19.49 -23.31 -9.19
CA SER A 137 -18.25 -23.84 -8.60
C SER A 137 -17.01 -23.33 -9.34
N SER A 138 -16.13 -22.67 -8.58
CA SER A 138 -14.85 -22.13 -9.05
C SER A 138 -13.98 -23.27 -9.58
N ASP A 139 -13.84 -23.35 -10.90
CA ASP A 139 -12.89 -24.22 -11.59
C ASP A 139 -11.46 -23.71 -11.34
N PRO A 140 -10.44 -24.58 -11.10
CA PRO A 140 -9.03 -24.24 -11.05
C PRO A 140 -8.54 -23.20 -12.07
N ASP A 141 -9.12 -23.19 -13.28
CA ASP A 141 -8.79 -22.22 -14.32
C ASP A 141 -9.18 -20.77 -13.98
N THR A 142 -10.11 -20.56 -13.04
CA THR A 142 -10.57 -19.23 -12.62
C THR A 142 -9.46 -18.44 -11.92
N MET A 143 -8.71 -19.07 -11.00
CA MET A 143 -7.59 -18.40 -10.34
C MET A 143 -6.47 -18.11 -11.34
N ARG A 144 -6.14 -19.07 -12.20
CA ARG A 144 -5.13 -18.87 -13.25
C ARG A 144 -5.49 -17.70 -14.15
N ALA A 145 -6.74 -17.58 -14.57
CA ALA A 145 -7.23 -16.45 -15.35
C ALA A 145 -7.15 -15.12 -14.58
N ALA A 146 -7.55 -15.10 -13.31
CA ALA A 146 -7.47 -13.92 -12.45
C ALA A 146 -6.03 -13.42 -12.27
N LEU A 147 -5.07 -14.34 -12.08
CA LEU A 147 -3.64 -14.03 -12.04
C LEU A 147 -3.13 -13.54 -13.40
N ALA A 148 -3.54 -14.16 -14.51
CA ALA A 148 -3.15 -13.76 -15.86
C ALA A 148 -3.63 -12.34 -16.26
N ASP A 149 -4.72 -11.87 -15.66
CA ASP A 149 -5.19 -10.50 -15.88
C ASP A 149 -4.25 -9.44 -15.32
N LEU A 150 -3.55 -9.70 -14.21
CA LEU A 150 -2.69 -8.73 -13.54
C LEU A 150 -1.59 -8.16 -14.47
N GLY A 151 -1.20 -8.91 -15.50
CA GLY A 151 -0.22 -8.46 -16.49
C GLY A 151 -0.77 -7.48 -17.53
N LYS A 152 -2.06 -7.13 -17.51
CA LYS A 152 -2.61 -6.05 -18.34
C LYS A 152 -2.23 -4.71 -17.71
N PRO A 153 -1.76 -3.70 -18.48
CA PRO A 153 -1.34 -2.41 -17.92
C PRO A 153 -2.38 -1.75 -17.00
N LYS A 154 -3.66 -1.78 -17.39
CA LYS A 154 -4.77 -1.25 -16.60
C LYS A 154 -4.94 -1.98 -15.26
N GLU A 155 -4.83 -3.31 -15.26
CA GLU A 155 -4.98 -4.13 -14.06
C GLU A 155 -3.81 -3.93 -13.10
N PHE A 156 -2.58 -3.80 -13.62
CA PHE A 156 -1.42 -3.42 -12.81
C PHE A 156 -1.56 -2.01 -12.23
N GLY A 157 -2.15 -1.08 -13.01
CA GLY A 157 -2.52 0.25 -12.56
C GLY A 157 -3.44 0.21 -11.34
N ASP A 158 -4.56 -0.51 -11.44
CA ASP A 158 -5.54 -0.66 -10.36
C ASP A 158 -4.95 -1.39 -9.14
N PHE A 159 -4.15 -2.44 -9.36
CA PHE A 159 -3.45 -3.14 -8.28
C PHE A 159 -2.51 -2.20 -7.52
N SER A 160 -1.70 -1.43 -8.26
CA SER A 160 -0.81 -0.43 -7.66
C SER A 160 -1.59 0.64 -6.91
N ARG A 161 -2.69 1.14 -7.49
CA ARG A 161 -3.57 2.12 -6.84
C ARG A 161 -4.06 1.61 -5.48
N ARG A 162 -4.60 0.39 -5.44
CA ARG A 162 -5.13 -0.22 -4.20
C ARG A 162 -4.04 -0.43 -3.15
N PHE A 163 -2.86 -0.89 -3.57
CA PHE A 163 -1.70 -1.03 -2.68
C PHE A 163 -1.29 0.31 -2.08
N PHE A 164 -1.06 1.34 -2.89
CA PHE A 164 -0.58 2.64 -2.42
C PHE A 164 -1.64 3.40 -1.61
N ALA A 165 -2.93 3.25 -1.95
CA ALA A 165 -4.03 3.78 -1.14
C ALA A 165 -4.04 3.16 0.27
N ARG A 166 -3.97 1.82 0.35
CA ARG A 166 -3.94 1.09 1.63
C ARG A 166 -2.69 1.44 2.44
N LEU A 167 -1.52 1.45 1.81
CA LEU A 167 -0.27 1.81 2.47
C LEU A 167 -0.32 3.23 3.05
N ALA A 168 -0.84 4.19 2.28
CA ALA A 168 -1.01 5.56 2.76
C ALA A 168 -2.00 5.65 3.92
N ASN A 169 -3.17 4.99 3.80
CA ASN A 169 -4.18 4.97 4.86
C ASN A 169 -3.65 4.33 6.14
N GLU A 170 -3.03 3.14 6.04
CA GLU A 170 -2.47 2.44 7.18
C GLU A 170 -1.34 3.24 7.83
N GLY A 171 -0.47 3.89 7.03
CA GLY A 171 0.57 4.78 7.54
C GLY A 171 -0.01 5.96 8.31
N LEU A 172 -1.04 6.63 7.77
CA LEU A 172 -1.74 7.73 8.43
C LEU A 172 -2.42 7.27 9.71
N GLN A 173 -3.21 6.19 9.66
CA GLN A 173 -3.90 5.64 10.83
C GLN A 173 -2.91 5.20 11.92
N TYR A 174 -1.76 4.63 11.53
CA TYR A 174 -0.72 4.27 12.47
C TYR A 174 -0.21 5.48 13.27
N PHE A 175 0.06 6.61 12.61
CA PHE A 175 0.46 7.84 13.30
C PHE A 175 -0.68 8.46 14.11
N LEU A 176 -1.88 8.52 13.53
CA LEU A 176 -3.05 9.13 14.14
C LEU A 176 -3.54 8.36 15.36
N SER A 177 -3.43 7.03 15.38
CA SER A 177 -3.83 6.19 16.53
C SER A 177 -3.14 6.61 17.84
N LYS A 178 -1.94 7.20 17.74
CA LYS A 178 -1.16 7.69 18.88
C LYS A 178 -1.69 9.00 19.47
N VAL A 179 -2.56 9.69 18.73
CA VAL A 179 -3.18 10.96 19.14
C VAL A 179 -4.68 10.77 19.38
N VAL A 180 -5.37 10.06 18.49
CA VAL A 180 -6.83 9.91 18.50
C VAL A 180 -7.34 9.34 19.82
N ASN A 181 -6.59 8.43 20.45
CA ASN A 181 -6.94 7.89 21.78
C ASN A 181 -6.97 8.96 22.87
N THR A 182 -6.15 10.01 22.75
CA THR A 182 -6.16 11.16 23.66
C THR A 182 -7.25 12.18 23.33
N GLN A 183 -8.05 11.93 22.30
CA GLN A 183 -9.10 12.81 21.79
C GLN A 183 -10.48 12.13 21.83
N LEU A 184 -10.59 11.01 22.55
CA LEU A 184 -11.81 10.24 22.77
C LEU A 184 -12.36 10.50 24.17
N GLY A 185 -13.66 10.82 24.28
CA GLY A 185 -14.36 11.03 25.55
C GLY A 185 -15.19 12.31 25.58
N ASP A 186 -15.99 12.47 26.64
CA ASP A 186 -16.85 13.63 26.82
C ASP A 186 -16.03 14.94 26.86
N GLY A 187 -16.41 15.90 26.02
CA GLY A 187 -15.69 17.18 25.87
C GLY A 187 -14.46 17.14 24.95
N MET A 188 -14.15 15.99 24.36
CA MET A 188 -13.04 15.83 23.39
C MET A 188 -13.55 15.86 21.94
N ARG A 189 -12.63 15.85 20.97
CA ARG A 189 -12.97 15.87 19.52
C ARG A 189 -13.93 14.75 19.11
N PHE A 190 -13.72 13.56 19.64
CA PHE A 190 -14.55 12.39 19.38
C PHE A 190 -15.26 11.99 20.67
N ALA A 191 -16.53 12.38 20.79
CA ALA A 191 -17.35 12.03 21.94
C ALA A 191 -17.66 10.52 21.99
N THR A 192 -17.65 9.84 20.84
CA THR A 192 -17.97 8.40 20.74
C THR A 192 -17.02 7.67 19.79
N MET A 193 -16.94 6.34 19.96
CA MET A 193 -16.24 5.45 19.02
C MET A 193 -16.78 5.55 17.59
N ASN A 194 -18.09 5.82 17.43
CA ASN A 194 -18.70 5.97 16.10
C ASN A 194 -18.16 7.19 15.35
N GLN A 195 -17.96 8.32 16.04
CA GLN A 195 -17.36 9.51 15.41
C GLN A 195 -15.89 9.27 14.99
N SER A 196 -15.13 8.51 15.79
CA SER A 196 -13.78 8.10 15.41
C SER A 196 -13.78 7.14 14.20
N ALA A 197 -14.73 6.21 14.15
CA ALA A 197 -14.90 5.32 12.99
C ALA A 197 -15.25 6.10 11.71
N GLN A 198 -16.13 7.10 11.79
CA GLN A 198 -16.46 7.98 10.66
C GLN A 198 -15.23 8.77 10.17
N PHE A 199 -14.41 9.29 11.08
CA PHE A 199 -13.15 9.95 10.74
C PHE A 199 -12.19 9.00 10.01
N ASN A 200 -12.02 7.77 10.49
CA ASN A 200 -11.17 6.78 9.84
C ASN A 200 -11.68 6.40 8.44
N ALA A 201 -13.00 6.27 8.25
CA ALA A 201 -13.60 5.99 6.95
C ALA A 201 -13.43 7.14 5.95
N ALA A 202 -13.51 8.39 6.42
CA ALA A 202 -13.25 9.56 5.60
C ALA A 202 -11.76 9.65 5.21
N LEU A 203 -10.85 9.30 6.11
CA LEU A 203 -9.41 9.21 5.82
C LEU A 203 -9.11 8.15 4.76
N GLU A 204 -9.72 6.97 4.87
CA GLU A 204 -9.62 5.92 3.86
C GLU A 204 -10.12 6.40 2.50
N THR A 205 -11.28 7.08 2.46
CA THR A 205 -11.83 7.66 1.23
C THR A 205 -10.87 8.66 0.60
N HIS A 206 -10.33 9.59 1.39
CA HIS A 206 -9.37 10.59 0.93
C HIS A 206 -8.11 9.94 0.31
N THR A 207 -7.55 8.92 0.95
CA THR A 207 -6.39 8.20 0.38
C THR A 207 -6.74 7.42 -0.88
N ARG A 208 -7.94 6.84 -0.98
CA ARG A 208 -8.39 6.16 -2.20
C ARG A 208 -8.60 7.13 -3.37
N GLU A 209 -9.05 8.35 -3.10
CA GLU A 209 -9.21 9.40 -4.11
C GLU A 209 -7.85 9.92 -4.58
N ALA A 210 -6.95 10.25 -3.65
CA ALA A 210 -5.60 10.69 -3.99
C ALA A 210 -4.79 9.62 -4.75
N SER A 211 -5.09 8.32 -4.58
CA SER A 211 -4.38 7.25 -5.27
C SER A 211 -4.61 7.18 -6.79
N VAL A 212 -5.59 7.90 -7.34
CA VAL A 212 -5.90 7.91 -8.79
C VAL A 212 -4.67 8.29 -9.62
N ILE A 213 -3.82 9.21 -9.14
CA ILE A 213 -2.59 9.60 -9.84
C ILE A 213 -1.61 8.43 -10.01
N VAL A 214 -1.62 7.49 -9.07
CA VAL A 214 -0.75 6.31 -9.06
C VAL A 214 -1.23 5.29 -10.09
N GLU A 215 -2.54 5.15 -10.29
CA GLU A 215 -3.12 4.21 -11.25
C GLU A 215 -2.61 4.46 -12.68
N LYS A 216 -2.76 5.70 -13.15
CA LYS A 216 -2.32 6.11 -14.49
C LYS A 216 -0.81 5.96 -14.64
N PHE A 217 -0.05 6.47 -13.65
CA PHE A 217 1.40 6.37 -13.66
C PHE A 217 1.89 4.91 -13.73
N SER A 218 1.31 4.04 -12.91
CA SER A 218 1.72 2.63 -12.81
C SER A 218 1.40 1.85 -14.09
N SER A 219 0.24 2.14 -14.70
CA SER A 219 -0.14 1.55 -15.99
C SER A 219 0.87 1.87 -17.10
N GLU A 220 1.21 3.16 -17.23
CA GLU A 220 2.17 3.65 -18.24
C GLU A 220 3.58 3.12 -17.95
N TRP A 221 4.00 3.17 -16.68
CA TRP A 221 5.29 2.69 -16.23
C TRP A 221 5.48 1.21 -16.55
N PHE A 222 4.50 0.37 -16.22
CA PHE A 222 4.57 -1.08 -16.42
C PHE A 222 4.65 -1.45 -17.89
N SER A 223 3.80 -0.85 -18.73
CA SER A 223 3.83 -1.08 -20.17
C SER A 223 5.19 -0.70 -20.77
N LYS A 224 5.76 0.43 -20.35
CA LYS A 224 7.05 0.92 -20.85
C LYS A 224 8.21 0.02 -20.42
N HIS A 225 8.31 -0.34 -19.14
CA HIS A 225 9.44 -1.11 -18.63
C HIS A 225 9.39 -2.56 -19.09
N ARG A 226 8.19 -3.16 -19.19
CA ARG A 226 8.05 -4.48 -19.80
C ARG A 226 8.53 -4.50 -21.26
N PHE A 227 8.31 -3.43 -22.03
CA PHE A 227 8.81 -3.34 -23.40
C PHE A 227 10.32 -3.13 -23.46
N HIS A 228 10.86 -2.18 -22.70
CA HIS A 228 12.28 -1.83 -22.72
C HIS A 228 13.21 -2.89 -22.10
N GLU A 229 12.73 -3.63 -21.10
CA GLU A 229 13.51 -4.65 -20.40
C GLU A 229 13.22 -6.08 -20.92
N GLY A 230 12.69 -6.21 -22.14
CA GLY A 230 12.55 -7.53 -22.79
C GLY A 230 11.51 -8.46 -22.14
N GLY A 231 10.55 -7.90 -21.41
CA GLY A 231 9.48 -8.65 -20.75
C GLY A 231 9.71 -8.96 -19.28
N ASP A 232 10.89 -8.66 -18.74
CA ASP A 232 11.23 -8.82 -17.33
C ASP A 232 11.59 -7.47 -16.71
N ILE A 233 10.97 -7.09 -15.60
CA ILE A 233 11.33 -5.84 -14.90
C ILE A 233 12.34 -6.17 -13.82
N SER A 234 13.51 -5.53 -13.89
CA SER A 234 14.56 -5.70 -12.91
C SER A 234 14.18 -5.15 -11.53
N ARG A 235 14.83 -5.68 -10.48
CA ARG A 235 14.66 -5.17 -9.10
C ARG A 235 14.94 -3.67 -9.01
N LYS A 236 15.99 -3.20 -9.69
CA LYS A 236 16.35 -1.78 -9.75
C LYS A 236 15.21 -0.92 -10.31
N SER A 237 14.56 -1.35 -11.39
CA SER A 237 13.42 -0.64 -11.97
C SER A 237 12.21 -0.67 -11.03
N SER A 238 11.94 -1.79 -10.37
CA SER A 238 10.87 -1.93 -9.38
C SER A 238 11.09 -1.02 -8.16
N ASP A 239 12.31 -0.96 -7.62
CA ASP A 239 12.65 -0.06 -6.52
C ASP A 239 12.53 1.42 -6.94
N GLY A 240 12.94 1.75 -8.17
CA GLY A 240 12.73 3.08 -8.74
C GLY A 240 11.24 3.43 -8.83
N PHE A 241 10.42 2.49 -9.30
CA PHE A 241 8.96 2.64 -9.34
C PHE A 241 8.35 2.86 -7.97
N ALA A 242 8.76 2.07 -6.96
CA ALA A 242 8.31 2.21 -5.59
C ALA A 242 8.47 3.67 -5.11
N GLY A 243 9.68 4.22 -5.25
CA GLY A 243 9.98 5.59 -4.83
C GLY A 243 9.16 6.65 -5.57
N TYR A 244 9.01 6.52 -6.88
CA TYR A 244 8.23 7.48 -7.67
C TYR A 244 6.73 7.40 -7.41
N ALA A 245 6.18 6.19 -7.27
CA ALA A 245 4.76 5.97 -6.98
C ALA A 245 4.39 6.53 -5.60
N LEU A 246 5.19 6.26 -4.57
CA LEU A 246 4.98 6.83 -3.24
C LEU A 246 5.11 8.36 -3.24
N LYS A 247 6.10 8.90 -3.96
CA LYS A 247 6.23 10.35 -4.11
C LYS A 247 4.96 10.97 -4.72
N LYS A 248 4.43 10.38 -5.80
CA LYS A 248 3.18 10.85 -6.42
C LYS A 248 2.00 10.80 -5.45
N MET A 249 1.85 9.70 -4.72
CA MET A 249 0.81 9.56 -3.70
C MET A 249 0.90 10.67 -2.64
N LYS A 250 2.12 10.95 -2.15
CA LYS A 250 2.38 11.99 -1.17
C LYS A 250 2.05 13.39 -1.71
N ASP A 251 2.52 13.69 -2.92
CA ASP A 251 2.34 15.00 -3.54
C ASP A 251 0.85 15.27 -3.81
N GLU A 252 0.07 14.24 -4.18
CA GLU A 252 -1.38 14.34 -4.37
C GLU A 252 -2.13 14.58 -3.06
N LEU A 253 -1.81 13.85 -1.99
CA LEU A 253 -2.41 14.08 -0.66
C LEU A 253 -2.12 15.50 -0.14
N LYS A 254 -0.92 16.04 -0.42
CA LYS A 254 -0.59 17.43 -0.11
C LYS A 254 -1.36 18.44 -0.96
N ALA A 255 -1.68 18.09 -2.21
CA ALA A 255 -2.42 18.95 -3.12
C ALA A 255 -3.91 19.01 -2.77
N GLY A 256 -4.55 17.87 -2.47
CA GLY A 256 -5.97 17.80 -2.09
C GLY A 256 -6.31 18.65 -0.86
N ALA A 257 -5.42 18.70 0.13
CA ALA A 257 -5.61 19.58 1.29
C ALA A 257 -5.57 21.08 0.96
N ARG A 258 -5.02 21.49 -0.19
CA ARG A 258 -5.01 22.90 -0.61
C ARG A 258 -6.27 23.28 -1.37
N SER A 259 -6.93 22.34 -2.04
CA SER A 259 -8.22 22.59 -2.70
C SER A 259 -9.35 22.72 -1.68
N ASP A 260 -9.29 21.96 -0.59
CA ASP A 260 -10.38 21.87 0.40
C ASP A 260 -10.30 23.00 1.46
N ALA A 261 -9.20 23.77 1.47
CA ALA A 261 -8.98 24.90 2.38
C ALA A 261 -9.45 26.26 1.81
N ARG A 262 -10.17 26.26 0.67
CA ARG A 262 -10.74 27.44 0.01
C ARG A 262 -12.25 27.42 0.06
#